data_AF-A0AAC9MTV3-F1
#
_entry.id   AF-A0AAC9MTV3-F1
#
_cell.length_a   1.000
_cell.length_b   1.000
_cell.length_c   1.000
_cell.angle_alpha   90.00
_cell.angle_beta   90.00
_cell.angle_gamma   90.00
#
_symmetry.space_group_name_H-M   'P 1'
#
loop_
_entity.id
_entity.type
_entity.pdbx_description
1 polymer ?
#
loop_
_entity_poly.entity_id
_entity_poly.type
_entity_poly.pdbx_seq_one_letter_code
_entity_poly.pdbx_strand_id
1 'polypeptide(L)'
;MILKSFSALRPLIFKVIPHAIERFRERVDPGMSDEQIADFLFEAWKEARPLGRYVKGGGRYAGRGVVFGVERRGGVTTVVTVHGREDEFIWNRQTFRRAAARGVLRWR
;
A
#
# COMPACT_ATOMS: atom_id res chain seq x y z
N MET A 1 30.66 3.39 -12.18
CA MET A 1 29.22 3.57 -12.41
C MET A 1 28.56 3.71 -11.04
N ILE A 2 28.24 4.94 -10.63
CA ILE A 2 27.68 5.21 -9.31
C ILE A 2 26.22 4.76 -9.34
N LEU A 3 25.90 3.68 -8.62
CA LEU A 3 24.54 3.32 -8.24
C LEU A 3 24.01 4.46 -7.37
N LYS A 4 23.43 5.49 -7.99
CA LYS A 4 22.60 6.44 -7.28
C LYS A 4 21.43 5.62 -6.75
N SER A 5 21.45 5.37 -5.45
CA SER A 5 20.32 4.78 -4.74
C SER A 5 19.05 5.48 -5.22
N PHE A 6 18.11 4.71 -5.78
CA PHE A 6 16.85 5.20 -6.33
C PHE A 6 16.00 5.97 -5.30
N SER A 7 16.42 6.00 -4.03
CA SER A 7 15.81 6.79 -2.95
C SER A 7 15.79 8.31 -3.20
N ALA A 8 16.72 8.84 -4.02
CA ALA A 8 16.84 10.28 -4.28
C ALA A 8 15.80 10.86 -5.26
N LEU A 9 15.02 10.01 -5.92
CA LEU A 9 13.96 10.40 -6.87
C LEU A 9 12.58 9.94 -6.39
N ARG A 10 12.38 9.77 -5.07
CA ARG A 10 11.00 9.76 -4.56
C ARG A 10 10.36 11.03 -5.08
N PRO A 11 9.20 10.94 -5.76
CA PRO A 11 8.52 12.16 -6.11
C PRO A 11 8.26 12.84 -4.75
N LEU A 12 8.56 14.14 -4.62
CA LEU A 12 8.40 14.97 -3.41
C LEU A 12 6.99 14.84 -2.74
N ILE A 13 6.10 14.13 -3.43
CA ILE A 13 4.71 13.81 -3.16
C ILE A 13 4.46 12.37 -2.63
N PHE A 14 5.46 11.56 -2.26
CA PHE A 14 5.24 10.26 -1.59
C PHE A 14 6.09 10.07 -0.33
N LYS A 15 5.44 9.78 0.80
CA LYS A 15 6.09 9.57 2.10
C LYS A 15 5.52 8.34 2.79
N VAL A 16 6.35 7.66 3.56
CA VAL A 16 5.94 6.56 4.44
C VAL A 16 6.31 6.98 5.86
N ILE A 17 5.34 7.03 6.76
CA ILE A 17 5.62 7.44 8.15
C ILE A 17 6.23 6.26 8.93
N PRO A 18 7.05 6.52 9.96
CA PRO A 18 7.67 5.46 10.77
C PRO A 18 6.67 4.44 11.31
N HIS A 19 5.48 4.89 11.72
CA HIS A 19 4.40 3.99 12.15
C HIS A 19 3.99 2.98 11.08
N ALA A 20 3.92 3.37 9.81
CA ALA A 20 3.59 2.44 8.73
C ALA A 20 4.71 1.39 8.52
N ILE A 21 5.97 1.77 8.70
CA ILE A 21 7.12 0.88 8.61
C ILE A 21 7.09 -0.15 9.74
N GLU A 22 6.93 0.30 10.98
CA GLU A 22 6.79 -0.54 12.17
C GLU A 22 5.67 -1.58 11.97
N ARG A 23 4.48 -1.13 11.53
CA ARG A 23 3.35 -2.02 11.28
C ARG A 23 3.59 -3.01 10.15
N PHE A 24 4.32 -2.62 9.10
CA PHE A 24 4.68 -3.56 8.04
C PHE A 24 5.58 -4.66 8.58
N ARG A 25 6.60 -4.29 9.36
CA ARG A 25 7.56 -5.24 9.94
C ARG A 25 6.87 -6.24 10.86
N GLU A 26 5.94 -5.76 11.70
CA GLU A 26 5.19 -6.62 12.62
C GLU A 26 4.25 -7.60 11.91
N ARG A 27 3.63 -7.20 10.79
CA ARG A 27 2.47 -7.92 10.20
C ARG A 27 2.76 -8.60 8.88
N VAL A 28 3.81 -8.22 8.18
CA VAL A 28 4.06 -8.68 6.81
C VAL A 28 5.38 -9.43 6.73
N ASP A 29 6.47 -8.75 7.10
CA ASP A 29 7.83 -9.31 7.02
C ASP A 29 8.77 -8.65 8.06
N PRO A 30 9.17 -9.35 9.13
CA PRO A 30 10.06 -8.82 10.15
C PRO A 30 11.50 -8.59 9.66
N GLY A 31 11.91 -9.25 8.57
CA GLY A 31 13.28 -9.22 8.05
C GLY A 31 13.59 -8.07 7.09
N MET A 32 12.58 -7.29 6.69
CA MET A 32 12.73 -6.25 5.68
C MET A 32 13.24 -4.92 6.28
N SER A 33 14.20 -4.27 5.59
CA SER A 33 14.74 -2.97 6.01
C SER A 33 13.73 -1.84 5.83
N ASP A 34 13.90 -0.72 6.54
CA ASP A 34 13.02 0.46 6.43
C ASP A 34 12.95 0.99 4.98
N GLU A 35 14.08 1.00 4.27
CA GLU A 35 14.17 1.42 2.87
C GLU A 35 13.41 0.47 1.95
N GLN A 36 13.62 -0.84 2.12
CA GLN A 36 12.95 -1.88 1.34
C GLN A 36 11.43 -1.84 1.54
N ILE A 37 10.98 -1.64 2.78
CA ILE A 37 9.56 -1.49 3.11
C ILE A 37 8.97 -0.27 2.41
N ALA A 38 9.66 0.86 2.48
CA ALA A 38 9.16 2.09 1.88
C ALA A 38 9.09 2.02 0.35
N ASP A 39 10.06 1.36 -0.28
CA ASP A 39 10.07 1.13 -1.74
C ASP A 39 8.98 0.13 -2.15
N PHE A 40 8.79 -0.94 -1.37
CA PHE A 40 7.71 -1.89 -1.58
C PHE A 40 6.33 -1.22 -1.52
N LEU A 41 6.08 -0.41 -0.48
CA LEU A 41 4.83 0.33 -0.31
C LEU A 41 4.59 1.36 -1.40
N PHE A 42 5.66 1.98 -1.93
CA PHE A 42 5.56 2.88 -3.07
C PHE A 42 5.12 2.15 -4.34
N GLU A 43 5.75 1.01 -4.65
CA GLU A 43 5.37 0.21 -5.82
C GLU A 43 3.96 -0.38 -5.67
N ALA A 44 3.61 -0.90 -4.49
CA ALA A 44 2.26 -1.36 -4.19
C ALA A 44 1.21 -0.25 -4.38
N TRP A 45 1.53 0.98 -3.97
CA TRP A 45 0.66 2.13 -4.19
C TRP A 45 0.53 2.51 -5.66
N LYS A 46 1.64 2.54 -6.42
CA LYS A 46 1.62 2.82 -7.86
C LYS A 46 0.75 1.84 -8.63
N GLU A 47 0.81 0.56 -8.29
CA GLU A 47 -0.02 -0.49 -8.89
C GLU A 47 -1.49 -0.35 -8.50
N ALA A 48 -1.78 -0.05 -7.22
CA ALA A 48 -3.14 0.04 -6.71
C ALA A 48 -3.87 1.33 -7.13
N ARG A 49 -3.16 2.46 -7.28
CA ARG A 49 -3.73 3.79 -7.60
C ARG A 49 -4.57 3.82 -8.87
N PRO A 50 -4.10 3.38 -10.05
CA PRO A 50 -4.88 3.46 -11.30
C PRO A 50 -6.09 2.52 -11.30
N LEU A 51 -6.04 1.44 -10.51
CA LEU A 51 -7.09 0.43 -10.43
C LEU A 51 -8.30 0.88 -9.58
N GLY A 52 -8.26 2.07 -8.98
CA GLY A 52 -9.34 2.59 -8.14
C GLY A 52 -9.66 1.69 -6.94
N ARG A 53 -8.71 0.85 -6.51
CA ARG A 53 -8.88 -0.12 -5.41
C ARG A 53 -8.98 0.63 -4.08
N TYR A 54 -10.20 1.07 -3.78
CA TYR A 54 -10.61 1.71 -2.55
C TYR A 54 -11.29 0.70 -1.63
N VAL A 55 -10.69 0.40 -0.47
CA VAL A 55 -11.39 -0.34 0.58
C VAL A 55 -12.27 0.63 1.35
N LYS A 56 -13.60 0.43 1.33
CA LYS A 56 -14.59 1.37 1.89
C LYS A 56 -14.27 1.73 3.36
N GLY A 57 -14.06 3.02 3.66
CA GLY A 57 -13.86 3.53 5.04
C GLY A 57 -12.80 4.64 5.21
N GLY A 58 -12.14 5.08 4.14
CA GLY A 58 -10.98 5.99 4.16
C GLY A 58 -9.94 5.49 3.15
N GLY A 59 -8.97 6.30 2.73
CA GLY A 59 -8.05 5.99 1.63
C GLY A 59 -7.16 4.74 1.84
N ARG A 60 -7.72 3.54 1.75
CA ARG A 60 -7.02 2.26 1.87
C ARG A 60 -6.81 1.63 0.49
N TYR A 61 -5.62 1.09 0.28
CA TYR A 61 -5.14 0.51 -0.97
C TYR A 61 -4.69 -0.93 -0.72
N ALA A 62 -4.87 -1.76 -1.74
CA ALA A 62 -4.43 -3.15 -1.76
C ALA A 62 -3.65 -3.41 -3.04
N GLY A 63 -2.39 -3.80 -2.89
CA GLY A 63 -1.48 -4.10 -3.98
C GLY A 63 -0.31 -4.92 -3.45
N ARG A 64 0.27 -5.76 -4.32
CA ARG A 64 1.36 -6.69 -3.97
C ARG A 64 1.10 -7.54 -2.71
N GLY A 65 -0.15 -7.89 -2.44
CA GLY A 65 -0.51 -8.77 -1.32
C GLY A 65 -0.56 -8.07 0.04
N VAL A 66 -0.43 -6.74 0.10
CA VAL A 66 -0.54 -5.95 1.33
C VAL A 66 -1.72 -4.97 1.27
N VAL A 67 -2.35 -4.74 2.42
CA VAL A 67 -3.36 -3.69 2.61
C VAL A 67 -2.78 -2.57 3.47
N PHE A 68 -2.85 -1.33 2.98
CA PHE A 68 -2.31 -0.16 3.67
C PHE A 68 -3.20 1.07 3.50
N GLY A 69 -3.14 1.96 4.47
CA GLY A 69 -3.82 3.26 4.47
C GLY A 69 -2.90 4.36 3.96
N VAL A 70 -3.44 5.23 3.11
CA VAL A 70 -2.77 6.45 2.67
C VAL A 70 -3.67 7.66 2.91
N GLU A 71 -3.01 8.79 3.12
CA GLU A 71 -3.62 10.09 3.25
C GLU A 71 -3.02 11.06 2.23
N ARG A 72 -3.84 11.94 1.66
CA ARG A 72 -3.37 12.98 0.74
C ARG A 72 -3.56 14.36 1.37
N ARG A 73 -2.46 15.02 1.72
CA ARG A 73 -2.46 16.38 2.28
C ARG A 73 -1.48 17.26 1.51
N GLY A 74 -1.93 18.44 1.06
CA GLY A 74 -1.06 19.41 0.38
C GLY A 74 -0.34 18.87 -0.86
N GLY A 75 -0.97 17.95 -1.61
CA GLY A 75 -0.36 17.30 -2.78
C GLY A 75 0.58 16.13 -2.48
N VAL A 76 0.91 15.89 -1.20
CA VAL A 76 1.72 14.75 -0.76
C VAL A 76 0.82 13.58 -0.42
N THR A 77 1.16 12.41 -0.94
CA THR A 77 0.59 11.11 -0.59
C THR A 77 1.43 10.49 0.50
N THR A 78 0.83 10.20 1.63
CA THR A 78 1.52 9.69 2.81
C THR A 78 0.92 8.34 3.18
N VAL A 79 1.72 7.28 3.19
CA VAL A 79 1.31 6.00 3.79
C VAL A 79 1.34 6.18 5.30
N VAL A 80 0.18 6.02 5.93
CA VAL A 80 -0.03 6.28 7.36
C VAL A 80 -0.09 5.00 8.19
N THR A 81 -0.52 3.88 7.61
CA THR A 81 -0.61 2.62 8.35
C THR A 81 -0.59 1.41 7.42
N VAL A 82 -0.11 0.28 7.93
CA VAL A 82 -0.18 -1.01 7.26
C VAL A 82 -1.10 -1.93 8.07
N HIS A 83 -2.11 -2.46 7.39
CA HIS A 83 -3.13 -3.30 8.00
C HIS A 83 -2.74 -4.78 8.02
N GLY A 84 -1.82 -5.21 7.15
CA GLY A 84 -1.37 -6.60 7.04
C GLY A 84 -1.55 -7.12 5.62
N ARG A 85 -1.74 -8.44 5.48
CA ARG A 85 -1.87 -9.11 4.18
C ARG A 85 -3.30 -9.06 3.63
N GLU A 86 -3.45 -9.14 2.30
CA GLU A 86 -4.75 -9.05 1.61
C GLU A 86 -5.72 -10.19 1.95
N ASP A 87 -5.18 -11.37 2.22
CA ASP A 87 -5.89 -12.60 2.60
C ASP A 87 -6.39 -12.59 4.06
N GLU A 88 -5.62 -11.95 4.95
CA GLU A 88 -5.98 -11.74 6.35
C GLU A 88 -7.04 -10.64 6.54
N PHE A 89 -7.22 -9.77 5.55
CA PHE A 89 -8.10 -8.63 5.66
C PHE A 89 -9.55 -9.01 5.33
N ILE A 90 -10.44 -8.95 6.33
CA ILE A 90 -11.88 -9.14 6.12
C ILE A 90 -12.43 -7.96 5.32
N TRP A 91 -12.51 -8.14 4.01
CA TRP A 91 -13.28 -7.28 3.13
C TRP A 91 -14.72 -7.30 3.60
N ASN A 92 -15.31 -6.13 3.90
CA ASN A 92 -16.75 -6.06 4.17
C ASN A 92 -17.47 -6.86 3.08
N ARG A 93 -18.25 -7.88 3.47
CA ARG A 93 -18.87 -8.89 2.59
C ARG A 93 -19.66 -8.25 1.43
N GLN A 94 -20.19 -7.04 1.64
CA GLN A 94 -20.87 -6.24 0.62
C GLN A 94 -19.89 -5.61 -0.40
N THR A 95 -18.71 -5.19 0.05
CA THR A 95 -17.63 -4.64 -0.78
C THR A 95 -16.99 -5.73 -1.65
N PHE A 96 -16.76 -6.92 -1.09
CA PHE A 96 -16.28 -8.08 -1.85
C PHE A 96 -17.23 -8.45 -3.00
N ARG A 97 -18.53 -8.57 -2.70
CA ARG A 97 -19.56 -8.88 -3.73
C ARG A 97 -19.59 -7.83 -4.85
N ARG A 98 -19.41 -6.55 -4.53
CA ARG A 98 -19.37 -5.46 -5.53
C ARG A 98 -18.07 -5.45 -6.34
N ALA A 99 -16.93 -5.75 -5.74
CA ALA A 99 -15.63 -5.82 -6.42
C ALA A 99 -15.54 -7.05 -7.34
N ALA A 100 -16.03 -8.20 -6.88
CA ALA A 100 -16.15 -9.42 -7.68
C ALA A 100 -17.12 -9.24 -8.86
N ALA A 101 -18.28 -8.61 -8.65
CA ALA A 101 -19.25 -8.30 -9.72
C ALA A 101 -18.71 -7.33 -10.79
N ARG A 102 -17.70 -6.51 -10.47
CA ARG A 102 -17.04 -5.60 -11.42
C ARG A 102 -15.84 -6.25 -12.14
N GLY A 103 -15.55 -7.52 -11.89
CA GLY A 103 -14.45 -8.24 -12.53
C GLY A 103 -13.04 -7.81 -12.11
N VAL A 104 -12.92 -7.00 -11.04
CA VAL A 104 -11.65 -6.41 -10.57
C VAL A 104 -10.79 -7.42 -9.78
N LEU A 105 -11.44 -8.44 -9.23
CA LEU A 105 -10.80 -9.55 -8.53
C LEU A 105 -10.90 -10.80 -9.42
N ARG A 106 -9.95 -10.97 -10.34
CA ARG A 106 -9.65 -12.27 -10.94
C ARG A 106 -8.46 -12.84 -10.21
N TRP A 107 -8.69 -13.88 -9.42
CA TRP A 107 -7.61 -14.75 -8.95
C TRP A 107 -7.02 -15.49 -10.15
N ARG A 108 -5.70 -15.45 -10.28
CA ARG A 108 -4.91 -16.45 -10.99
C ARG A 108 -4.08 -17.17 -9.95
#